data_AF-A0A975GQX2-F1
#
_entry.id   AF-A0A975GQX2-F1
#
_cell.length_a   1.000
_cell.length_b   1.000
_cell.length_c   1.000
_cell.angle_alpha   90.00
_cell.angle_beta   90.00
_cell.angle_gamma   90.00
#
_symmetry.space_group_name_H-M   'P 1'
#
loop_
_entity.id
_entity.type
_entity.pdbx_description
1 polymer ?
#
loop_
_entity_poly.entity_id
_entity_poly.type
_entity_poly.pdbx_seq_one_letter_code
_entity_poly.pdbx_strand_id
1 'polypeptide(L)'
;MSFLNFFKRKHSVQKASQNWDRGILVFENTSEVIRAENILKKEGWDIRVMGPPPEIRNGCDLVIEFPLIEELNILRLLRKTGPYPLETVPVNSPLLQPVDIFQVKDFGQYLMVRAANMKLTIDKETQVIVNISGGGCPDVPYLAWQMVGIPLSQAPAPRDIGHTLCGYALQLACEEMKRLIEN
;
A
#
# COMPACT_ATOMS: atom_id res chain seq x y z
N MET A 1 -40.65 24.20 19.31
CA MET A 1 -39.48 25.07 19.09
C MET A 1 -38.34 24.19 18.63
N SER A 2 -38.13 24.12 17.31
CA SER A 2 -37.15 23.27 16.63
C SER A 2 -35.94 24.12 16.27
N PHE A 3 -34.74 23.74 16.70
CA PHE A 3 -33.49 24.21 16.11
C PHE A 3 -32.45 23.09 16.19
N LEU A 4 -32.38 22.30 15.10
CA LEU A 4 -31.33 21.32 14.86
C LEU A 4 -30.00 22.03 14.58
N ASN A 5 -28.99 21.75 15.41
CA ASN A 5 -27.61 22.10 15.11
C ASN A 5 -27.02 21.12 14.10
N PHE A 6 -26.96 21.56 12.86
CA PHE A 6 -26.33 20.86 11.74
C PHE A 6 -24.80 21.06 11.81
N PHE A 7 -24.11 20.15 12.50
CA PHE A 7 -22.64 20.11 12.51
C PHE A 7 -22.14 19.67 11.13
N LYS A 8 -21.74 20.65 10.31
CA LYS A 8 -20.96 20.42 9.08
C LYS A 8 -19.63 19.79 9.46
N ARG A 9 -19.47 18.48 9.19
CA ARG A 9 -18.16 17.83 9.09
C ARG A 9 -17.30 18.62 8.09
N LYS A 10 -16.19 19.17 8.56
CA LYS A 10 -15.10 19.64 7.69
C LYS A 10 -14.58 18.43 6.94
N HIS A 11 -15.01 18.27 5.69
CA HIS A 11 -14.27 17.47 4.73
C HIS A 11 -12.88 18.11 4.63
N SER A 12 -11.85 17.47 5.18
CA SER A 12 -10.47 17.77 4.85
C SER A 12 -10.32 17.47 3.36
N VAL A 13 -10.43 18.52 2.56
CA VAL A 13 -10.02 18.48 1.16
C VAL A 13 -8.53 18.17 1.19
N GLN A 14 -8.17 16.91 0.96
CA GLN A 14 -6.80 16.57 0.58
C GLN A 14 -6.43 17.49 -0.57
N LYS A 15 -5.45 18.35 -0.35
CA LYS A 15 -4.84 19.12 -1.44
C LYS A 15 -4.36 18.09 -2.45
N ALA A 16 -5.08 17.96 -3.56
CA ALA A 16 -4.52 17.45 -4.80
C ALA A 16 -3.41 18.45 -5.20
N SER A 17 -2.22 18.28 -4.63
CA SER A 17 -1.01 18.84 -5.22
C SER A 17 -0.98 18.32 -6.65
N GLN A 18 -0.79 19.21 -7.62
CA GLN A 18 -0.55 18.82 -9.00
C GLN A 18 0.65 17.87 -9.00
N ASN A 19 0.40 16.57 -9.18
CA ASN A 19 1.37 15.47 -9.08
C ASN A 19 2.44 15.47 -10.19
N TRP A 20 2.65 16.61 -10.86
CA TRP A 20 3.57 16.77 -11.99
C TRP A 20 5.05 16.71 -11.58
N ASP A 21 5.32 16.63 -10.27
CA ASP A 21 6.64 16.42 -9.67
C ASP A 21 6.92 14.95 -9.33
N ARG A 22 6.01 14.02 -9.66
CA ARG A 22 6.14 12.58 -9.38
C ARG A 22 6.34 11.76 -10.65
N GLY A 23 7.11 10.69 -10.52
CA GLY A 23 7.35 9.68 -11.54
C GLY A 23 6.99 8.30 -11.03
N ILE A 24 6.86 7.35 -11.96
CA ILE A 24 6.52 5.95 -11.69
C ILE A 24 7.64 5.07 -12.26
N LEU A 25 8.17 4.18 -11.44
CA LEU A 25 9.02 3.07 -11.88
C LEU A 25 8.14 1.85 -12.15
N VAL A 26 8.18 1.37 -13.39
CA VAL A 26 7.49 0.15 -13.82
C VAL A 26 8.49 -1.00 -13.84
N PHE A 27 8.10 -2.13 -13.26
CA PHE A 27 8.91 -3.35 -13.18
C PHE A 27 8.18 -4.51 -13.85
N GLU A 28 8.92 -5.58 -14.18
CA GLU A 28 8.32 -6.75 -14.84
C GLU A 28 7.38 -7.52 -13.91
N ASN A 29 7.74 -7.61 -12.62
CA ASN A 29 6.99 -8.37 -11.64
C ASN A 29 7.05 -7.75 -10.24
N THR A 30 6.12 -8.17 -9.38
CA THR A 30 5.96 -7.63 -8.02
C THR A 30 7.19 -7.86 -7.14
N SER A 31 7.95 -8.94 -7.37
CA SER A 31 9.16 -9.24 -6.60
C SER A 31 10.26 -8.20 -6.84
N GLU A 32 10.36 -7.66 -8.05
CA GLU A 32 11.27 -6.55 -8.36
C GLU A 32 10.83 -5.26 -7.68
N VAL A 33 9.53 -4.95 -7.67
CA VAL A 33 8.99 -3.80 -6.93
C VAL A 33 9.39 -3.87 -5.46
N ILE A 34 9.21 -5.02 -4.81
CA ILE A 34 9.56 -5.20 -3.38
C ILE A 34 11.07 -5.05 -3.15
N ARG A 35 11.91 -5.56 -4.06
CA ARG A 35 13.36 -5.43 -3.95
C ARG A 35 13.82 -3.99 -4.15
N ALA A 36 13.30 -3.29 -5.16
CA ALA A 36 13.59 -1.89 -5.40
C ALA A 36 13.13 -1.03 -4.22
N GLU A 37 11.91 -1.25 -3.71
CA GLU A 37 11.38 -0.54 -2.55
C GLU A 37 12.31 -0.68 -1.34
N ASN A 38 12.79 -1.89 -1.04
CA ASN A 38 13.71 -2.12 0.08
C ASN A 38 15.02 -1.35 -0.06
N ILE A 39 15.59 -1.35 -1.26
CA ILE A 39 16.83 -0.64 -1.54
C ILE A 39 16.61 0.86 -1.39
N LEU A 40 15.51 1.36 -1.96
CA LEU A 40 15.20 2.79 -1.95
C LEU A 40 14.87 3.29 -0.54
N LYS A 41 14.04 2.57 0.22
CA LYS A 41 13.75 2.90 1.63
C LYS A 41 15.00 2.84 2.50
N LYS A 42 15.90 1.88 2.27
CA LYS A 42 17.17 1.77 3.01
C LYS A 42 18.08 2.98 2.79
N GLU A 43 18.08 3.56 1.60
CA GLU A 43 18.82 4.77 1.26
C GLU A 43 18.06 6.06 1.61
N GLY A 44 16.88 5.96 2.24
CA GLY A 44 16.11 7.10 2.73
C GLY A 44 15.30 7.86 1.68
N TRP A 45 15.03 7.25 0.52
CA TRP A 45 14.22 7.88 -0.52
C TRP A 45 12.74 7.95 -0.13
N ASP A 46 12.10 9.10 -0.38
CA ASP A 46 10.64 9.27 -0.26
C ASP A 46 9.94 8.58 -1.42
N ILE A 47 9.45 7.36 -1.20
CA ILE A 47 8.77 6.57 -2.22
C ILE A 47 7.47 5.98 -1.70
N ARG A 48 6.54 5.71 -2.63
CA ARG A 48 5.27 5.04 -2.34
C ARG A 48 5.07 3.85 -3.26
N VAL A 49 4.61 2.73 -2.70
CA VAL A 49 4.18 1.59 -3.50
C VAL A 49 2.69 1.76 -3.81
N MET A 50 2.37 1.79 -5.10
CA MET A 50 1.04 2.10 -5.62
C MET A 50 0.64 1.09 -6.70
N GLY A 51 -0.60 1.14 -7.18
CA GLY A 51 -1.05 0.32 -8.30
C GLY A 51 -0.77 1.03 -9.63
N PRO A 52 -0.44 0.29 -10.70
CA PRO A 52 -0.21 0.91 -11.99
C PRO A 52 -1.49 1.56 -12.52
N PRO A 53 -1.37 2.74 -13.18
CA PRO A 53 -2.45 3.28 -13.97
C PRO A 53 -2.88 2.29 -15.05
N PRO A 54 -4.18 2.28 -15.45
CA PRO A 54 -4.71 1.34 -16.45
C PRO A 54 -3.90 1.28 -17.75
N GLU A 55 -3.30 2.39 -18.17
CA GLU A 55 -2.60 2.59 -19.43
C GLU A 55 -1.26 1.84 -19.51
N ILE A 56 -0.61 1.59 -18.37
CA ILE A 56 0.70 0.93 -18.29
C ILE A 56 0.65 -0.42 -17.55
N ARG A 57 -0.55 -0.95 -17.33
CA ARG A 57 -0.76 -2.21 -16.59
C ARG A 57 -0.33 -3.40 -17.44
N ASN A 58 0.91 -3.86 -17.23
CA ASN A 58 1.54 -4.97 -17.97
C ASN A 58 1.54 -6.30 -17.19
N GLY A 59 0.56 -6.54 -16.31
CA GLY A 59 0.42 -7.79 -15.55
C GLY A 59 1.07 -7.80 -14.17
N CYS A 60 1.86 -6.78 -13.80
CA CYS A 60 2.24 -6.51 -12.41
C CYS A 60 1.17 -5.63 -11.74
N ASP A 61 0.88 -5.89 -10.46
CA ASP A 61 -0.12 -5.16 -9.69
C ASP A 61 0.45 -3.93 -8.95
N LEU A 62 1.77 -3.74 -8.96
CA LEU A 62 2.45 -2.69 -8.19
C LEU A 62 3.45 -1.88 -9.02
N VAL A 63 3.64 -0.63 -8.63
CA VAL A 63 4.65 0.30 -9.13
C VAL A 63 5.24 1.11 -7.97
N ILE A 64 6.40 1.74 -8.20
CA ILE A 64 6.99 2.68 -7.22
C ILE A 64 6.81 4.10 -7.73
N GLU A 65 6.09 4.91 -6.97
CA GLU A 65 5.99 6.34 -7.20
C GLU A 65 7.08 7.08 -6.41
N PHE A 66 7.77 8.03 -7.05
CA PHE A 66 8.92 8.75 -6.50
C PHE A 66 8.97 10.22 -6.99
N PRO A 67 9.75 11.13 -6.37
CA PRO A 67 9.94 12.50 -6.84
C PRO A 67 10.78 12.54 -8.12
N LEU A 68 10.29 13.17 -9.20
CA LEU A 68 11.00 13.26 -10.49
C LEU A 68 12.39 13.90 -10.38
N ILE A 69 12.57 14.83 -9.45
CA ILE A 69 13.88 15.46 -9.21
C ILE A 69 14.97 14.44 -8.81
N GLU A 70 14.56 13.30 -8.24
CA GLU A 70 15.45 12.23 -7.80
C GLU A 70 15.64 11.11 -8.84
N GLU A 71 15.01 11.21 -10.01
CA GLU A 71 15.01 10.16 -11.05
C GLU A 71 16.43 9.66 -11.36
N LEU A 72 17.34 10.59 -11.64
CA LEU A 72 18.69 10.27 -12.04
C LEU A 72 19.49 9.58 -10.91
N ASN A 73 19.27 9.97 -9.66
CA ASN A 73 19.91 9.36 -8.50
C ASN A 73 19.38 7.94 -8.25
N ILE A 74 18.05 7.80 -8.29
CA ILE A 74 17.34 6.53 -8.13
C ILE A 74 17.75 5.53 -9.23
N LEU A 75 17.77 5.95 -10.49
CA LEU A 75 18.19 5.09 -11.61
C LEU A 75 19.67 4.71 -11.55
N ARG A 76 20.55 5.56 -10.99
CA ARG A 76 21.97 5.20 -10.77
C ARG A 76 22.11 4.15 -9.67
N LEU A 77 21.38 4.31 -8.57
CA LEU A 77 21.36 3.35 -7.47
C LEU A 77 20.85 1.98 -7.93
N LEU A 78 19.68 1.94 -8.56
CA LEU A 78 19.07 0.71 -9.05
C LEU A 78 19.94 0.01 -10.11
N ARG A 79 20.65 0.76 -10.96
CA ARG A 79 21.63 0.18 -11.90
C ARG A 79 22.80 -0.50 -11.21
N LYS A 80 23.22 -0.03 -10.04
CA LYS A 80 24.34 -0.60 -9.29
C LYS A 80 23.94 -1.84 -8.50
N THR A 81 22.71 -1.89 -7.98
CA THR A 81 22.26 -2.92 -7.02
C THR A 81 21.30 -3.94 -7.61
N GLY A 82 20.64 -3.60 -8.72
CA GLY A 82 19.40 -4.22 -9.19
C GLY A 82 18.23 -3.97 -8.22
N PRO A 83 16.97 -4.15 -8.63
CA PRO A 83 16.47 -4.51 -9.96
C PRO A 83 16.37 -3.30 -10.91
N TYR A 84 16.26 -3.55 -12.22
CA TYR A 84 16.19 -2.51 -13.24
C TYR A 84 14.74 -2.25 -13.64
N PRO A 85 14.25 -1.00 -13.57
CA PRO A 85 12.92 -0.68 -14.06
C PRO A 85 12.85 -0.90 -15.58
N LEU A 86 11.73 -1.45 -16.06
CA LEU A 86 11.42 -1.56 -17.49
C LEU A 86 11.21 -0.18 -18.11
N GLU A 87 10.55 0.70 -17.36
CA GLU A 87 10.21 2.04 -17.79
C GLU A 87 10.16 2.99 -16.59
N THR A 88 10.45 4.26 -16.85
CA THR A 88 10.21 5.36 -15.92
C THR A 88 9.24 6.33 -16.59
N VAL A 89 8.08 6.55 -15.97
CA VAL A 89 6.99 7.33 -16.55
C VAL A 89 6.72 8.56 -15.68
N PRO A 90 6.86 9.80 -16.19
CA PRO A 90 6.46 10.99 -15.45
C PRO A 90 4.94 11.08 -15.34
N VAL A 91 4.43 11.47 -14.17
CA VAL A 91 2.98 11.68 -13.94
C VAL A 91 2.57 13.05 -14.50
N ASN A 92 2.56 13.15 -15.83
CA ASN A 92 2.28 14.39 -16.55
C ASN A 92 0.79 14.60 -16.89
N SER A 93 -0.06 13.61 -16.61
CA SER A 93 -1.49 13.66 -16.91
C SER A 93 -2.31 12.90 -15.86
N PRO A 94 -3.61 13.21 -15.69
CA PRO A 94 -4.49 12.48 -14.77
C PRO A 94 -4.61 10.99 -15.07
N LEU A 95 -4.48 10.59 -16.33
CA LEU A 95 -4.54 9.18 -16.75
C LEU A 95 -3.37 8.38 -16.17
N LEU A 96 -2.21 8.99 -16.03
CA LEU A 96 -1.02 8.35 -15.47
C LEU A 96 -0.93 8.41 -13.94
N GLN A 97 -1.99 8.82 -13.24
CA GLN A 97 -1.97 8.81 -11.79
C GLN A 97 -1.98 7.36 -11.26
N PRO A 98 -1.03 6.98 -10.39
CA PRO A 98 -1.07 5.69 -9.73
C PRO A 98 -2.39 5.52 -8.98
N VAL A 99 -2.98 4.33 -9.08
CA VAL A 99 -4.21 4.02 -8.35
C VAL A 99 -3.88 3.57 -6.94
N ASP A 100 -4.76 3.88 -6.01
CA ASP A 100 -4.66 3.35 -4.66
C ASP A 100 -4.75 1.81 -4.69
N ILE A 101 -3.82 1.16 -4.01
CA ILE A 101 -3.81 -0.30 -3.84
C ILE A 101 -4.76 -0.75 -2.74
N PHE A 102 -5.21 0.20 -1.92
CA PHE A 102 -6.06 -0.06 -0.77
C PHE A 102 -7.54 0.03 -1.13
N GLN A 103 -8.30 -0.91 -0.60
CA GLN A 103 -9.75 -0.83 -0.57
C GLN A 103 -10.21 -0.99 0.87
N VAL A 104 -10.81 0.06 1.41
CA VAL A 104 -11.37 0.09 2.76
C VAL A 104 -12.86 -0.25 2.70
N LYS A 105 -13.31 -1.11 3.62
CA LYS A 105 -14.73 -1.43 3.78
C LYS A 105 -15.11 -1.46 5.26
N ASP A 106 -16.09 -0.63 5.61
CA ASP A 106 -16.69 -0.60 6.94
C ASP A 106 -17.89 -1.56 6.99
N PHE A 107 -17.88 -2.47 7.97
CA PHE A 107 -18.92 -3.45 8.24
C PHE A 107 -19.66 -3.17 9.56
N GLY A 108 -19.66 -1.93 10.04
CA GLY A 108 -20.33 -1.53 11.28
C GLY A 108 -19.41 -1.69 12.49
N GLN A 109 -19.31 -2.88 13.06
CA GLN A 109 -18.37 -3.16 14.16
C GLN A 109 -16.94 -3.37 13.66
N TYR A 110 -16.80 -3.83 12.41
CA TYR A 110 -15.53 -4.25 11.84
C TYR A 110 -15.06 -3.30 10.74
N LEU A 111 -13.75 -3.15 10.62
CA LEU A 111 -13.11 -2.42 9.54
C LEU A 111 -12.19 -3.38 8.78
N MET A 112 -12.33 -3.42 7.45
CA MET A 112 -11.47 -4.21 6.58
C MET A 112 -10.65 -3.29 5.68
N VAL A 113 -9.36 -3.58 5.58
CA VAL A 113 -8.45 -3.02 4.57
C VAL A 113 -8.02 -4.17 3.66
N ARG A 114 -8.20 -3.99 2.35
CA ARG A 114 -7.65 -4.86 1.32
C ARG A 114 -6.45 -4.18 0.68
N ALA A 115 -5.33 -4.86 0.56
CA ALA A 115 -4.18 -4.46 -0.26
C ALA A 115 -3.92 -5.57 -1.29
N ALA A 116 -3.99 -5.24 -2.58
CA ALA A 116 -4.00 -6.24 -3.65
C ALA A 116 -5.01 -7.37 -3.35
N ASN A 117 -4.58 -8.63 -3.31
CA ASN A 117 -5.48 -9.76 -3.03
C ASN A 117 -5.60 -10.13 -1.54
N MET A 118 -4.94 -9.39 -0.64
CA MET A 118 -4.95 -9.65 0.81
C MET A 118 -5.90 -8.73 1.55
N LYS A 119 -6.65 -9.27 2.51
CA LYS A 119 -7.64 -8.56 3.33
C LYS A 119 -7.31 -8.78 4.80
N LEU A 120 -7.23 -7.67 5.54
CA LEU A 120 -7.13 -7.62 6.99
C LEU A 120 -8.41 -7.01 7.54
N THR A 121 -9.04 -7.67 8.50
CA THR A 121 -10.22 -7.13 9.19
C THR A 121 -9.97 -7.08 10.69
N ILE A 122 -10.29 -5.94 11.31
CA ILE A 122 -10.24 -5.75 12.77
C ILE A 122 -11.62 -5.45 13.33
N ASP A 123 -11.81 -5.74 14.61
CA ASP A 123 -12.86 -5.12 15.43
C ASP A 123 -12.44 -3.68 15.79
N LYS A 124 -13.30 -2.69 15.57
CA LYS A 124 -12.95 -1.27 15.73
C LYS A 124 -12.78 -0.82 17.19
N GLU A 125 -13.43 -1.49 18.13
CA GLU A 125 -13.37 -1.14 19.56
C GLU A 125 -12.12 -1.74 20.21
N THR A 126 -11.91 -3.03 20.01
CA THR A 126 -10.82 -3.79 20.63
C THR A 126 -9.53 -3.76 19.81
N GLN A 127 -9.61 -3.37 18.52
CA GLN A 127 -8.51 -3.42 17.55
C GLN A 127 -7.91 -4.82 17.36
N VAL A 128 -8.65 -5.87 17.75
CA VAL A 128 -8.28 -7.26 17.55
C VAL A 128 -8.48 -7.64 16.09
N ILE A 129 -7.50 -8.33 15.51
CA ILE A 129 -7.61 -8.89 14.16
C ILE A 129 -8.62 -10.04 14.19
N VAL A 130 -9.75 -9.87 13.51
CA VAL A 130 -10.84 -10.87 13.48
C VAL A 130 -10.81 -11.74 12.24
N ASN A 131 -10.15 -11.30 11.17
CA ASN A 131 -10.01 -12.08 9.95
C ASN A 131 -8.79 -11.65 9.13
N ILE A 132 -8.09 -12.63 8.58
CA ILE A 132 -7.15 -12.47 7.47
C ILE A 132 -7.59 -13.41 6.35
N SER A 133 -7.75 -12.87 5.14
CA SER A 133 -8.08 -13.68 3.97
C SER A 133 -7.38 -13.19 2.72
N GLY A 134 -7.13 -14.10 1.79
CA GLY A 134 -6.44 -13.82 0.54
C GLY A 134 -6.37 -15.07 -0.34
N GLY A 135 -5.70 -14.97 -1.48
CA GLY A 135 -5.70 -16.04 -2.48
C GLY A 135 -4.33 -16.46 -2.96
N GLY A 136 -4.18 -17.75 -3.25
CA GLY A 136 -3.12 -18.30 -4.10
C GLY A 136 -1.75 -18.55 -3.46
N CYS A 137 -1.45 -17.95 -2.30
CA CYS A 137 -0.16 -18.16 -1.63
C CYS A 137 -0.23 -19.22 -0.52
N PRO A 138 0.81 -20.07 -0.36
CA PRO A 138 0.89 -21.05 0.72
C PRO A 138 0.94 -20.43 2.13
N ASP A 139 1.36 -19.17 2.26
CA ASP A 139 1.50 -18.51 3.57
C ASP A 139 0.18 -18.09 4.20
N VAL A 140 -0.90 -17.91 3.42
CA VAL A 140 -2.14 -17.27 3.90
C VAL A 140 -2.71 -17.98 5.14
N PRO A 141 -2.82 -19.33 5.17
CA PRO A 141 -3.28 -20.03 6.37
C PRO A 141 -2.37 -19.81 7.58
N TYR A 142 -1.05 -19.79 7.37
CA TYR A 142 -0.07 -19.60 8.45
C TYR A 142 -0.13 -18.18 9.02
N LEU A 143 -0.17 -17.17 8.16
CA LEU A 143 -0.34 -15.76 8.54
C LEU A 143 -1.64 -15.55 9.33
N ALA A 144 -2.75 -16.12 8.85
CA ALA A 144 -4.03 -16.04 9.55
C ALA A 144 -3.96 -16.71 10.93
N TRP A 145 -3.36 -17.90 11.02
CA TRP A 145 -3.17 -18.61 12.29
C TRP A 145 -2.32 -17.83 13.30
N GLN A 146 -1.26 -17.15 12.83
CA GLN A 146 -0.34 -16.39 13.68
C GLN A 146 -0.91 -15.05 14.18
N MET A 147 -1.92 -14.50 13.51
CA MET A 147 -2.31 -13.10 13.74
C MET A 147 -3.79 -12.92 14.14
N VAL A 148 -4.69 -13.80 13.71
CA VAL A 148 -6.12 -13.69 14.09
C VAL A 148 -6.28 -13.92 15.59
N GLY A 149 -7.06 -13.07 16.24
CA GLY A 149 -7.25 -13.04 17.69
C GLY A 149 -6.22 -12.16 18.43
N ILE A 150 -5.23 -11.60 17.75
CA ILE A 150 -4.21 -10.73 18.34
C ILE A 150 -4.57 -9.26 18.08
N PRO A 151 -4.40 -8.35 19.07
CA PRO A 151 -4.47 -6.90 18.82
C PRO A 151 -3.50 -6.47 17.71
N LEU A 152 -3.94 -5.58 16.82
CA LEU A 152 -3.13 -5.12 15.67
C LEU A 152 -1.77 -4.52 16.09
N SER A 153 -1.70 -3.94 17.29
CA SER A 153 -0.47 -3.38 17.87
C SER A 153 0.54 -4.44 18.35
N GLN A 154 0.07 -5.67 18.61
CA GLN A 154 0.87 -6.78 19.15
C GLN A 154 1.10 -7.90 18.13
N ALA A 155 0.35 -7.90 17.02
CA ALA A 155 0.51 -8.90 15.98
C ALA A 155 1.90 -8.85 15.34
N PRO A 156 2.51 -10.01 15.01
CA PRO A 156 3.76 -10.04 14.27
C PRO A 156 3.60 -9.34 12.92
N ALA A 157 4.67 -8.73 12.43
CA ALA A 157 4.65 -8.13 11.10
C ALA A 157 4.52 -9.25 10.04
N PRO A 158 3.49 -9.22 9.16
CA PRO A 158 3.33 -10.21 8.09
C PRO A 158 4.57 -10.42 7.24
N ARG A 159 5.39 -9.37 7.09
CA ARG A 159 6.64 -9.41 6.33
C ARG A 159 7.73 -10.25 7.00
N ASP A 160 7.70 -10.37 8.32
CA ASP A 160 8.73 -11.10 9.08
C ASP A 160 8.40 -12.59 9.17
N ILE A 161 7.12 -12.94 9.11
CA ILE A 161 6.63 -14.33 9.22
C ILE A 161 6.13 -14.92 7.90
N GLY A 162 5.98 -14.11 6.85
CA GLY A 162 5.59 -14.52 5.51
C GLY A 162 6.77 -14.54 4.53
N HIS A 163 6.72 -15.43 3.54
CA HIS A 163 7.73 -15.62 2.51
C HIS A 163 7.21 -15.39 1.09
N THR A 164 5.94 -15.01 0.95
CA THR A 164 5.25 -14.79 -0.33
C THR A 164 4.82 -13.35 -0.50
N LEU A 165 4.45 -12.98 -1.72
CA LEU A 165 3.85 -11.67 -2.04
C LEU A 165 2.60 -11.38 -1.20
N CYS A 166 1.87 -12.41 -0.77
CA CYS A 166 0.74 -12.27 0.13
C CYS A 166 1.16 -11.78 1.54
N GLY A 167 2.31 -12.20 2.06
CA GLY A 167 2.85 -11.65 3.31
C GLY A 167 3.16 -10.17 3.19
N TYR A 168 3.77 -9.76 2.08
CA TYR A 168 4.03 -8.34 1.79
C TYR A 168 2.74 -7.52 1.62
N ALA A 169 1.78 -7.99 0.84
CA ALA A 169 0.51 -7.29 0.68
C ALA A 169 -0.26 -7.17 2.00
N LEU A 170 -0.22 -8.21 2.85
CA LEU A 170 -0.82 -8.15 4.17
C LEU A 170 -0.09 -7.14 5.09
N GLN A 171 1.23 -7.00 4.97
CA GLN A 171 2.00 -5.96 5.67
C GLN A 171 1.47 -4.58 5.32
N LEU A 172 1.31 -4.28 4.02
CA LEU A 172 0.76 -3.01 3.56
C LEU A 172 -0.65 -2.76 4.10
N ALA A 173 -1.50 -3.79 4.15
CA ALA A 173 -2.83 -3.68 4.74
C ALA A 173 -2.78 -3.40 6.26
N CYS A 174 -1.80 -3.94 6.99
CA CYS A 174 -1.60 -3.66 8.41
C CYS A 174 -1.18 -2.20 8.65
N GLU A 175 -0.24 -1.69 7.84
CA GLU A 175 0.23 -0.30 7.92
C GLU A 175 -0.89 0.69 7.62
N GLU A 176 -1.67 0.45 6.57
CA GLU A 176 -2.81 1.29 6.24
C GLU A 176 -3.91 1.21 7.30
N MET A 177 -4.17 0.02 7.86
CA MET A 177 -5.12 -0.12 8.98
C MET A 177 -4.68 0.72 10.18
N LYS A 178 -3.40 0.67 10.56
CA LYS A 178 -2.85 1.50 11.65
C LYS A 178 -3.04 2.99 11.37
N ARG A 179 -2.74 3.43 10.14
CA ARG A 179 -2.98 4.81 9.72
C ARG A 179 -4.45 5.22 9.86
N LEU A 180 -5.40 4.33 9.55
CA LEU A 180 -6.83 4.64 9.61
C LEU A 180 -7.39 4.70 11.04
N ILE A 181 -6.82 3.96 11.99
CA ILE A 181 -7.28 3.97 13.40
C ILE A 181 -6.61 5.05 14.25
N GLU A 182 -5.45 5.56 13.83
CA GLU A 182 -4.72 6.64 14.50
C GLU A 182 -5.24 8.05 14.12
N ASN A 183 -6.04 8.16 13.06
CA ASN A 183 -6.64 9.41 12.55
C ASN A 183 -8.12 9.55 12.93
#